data_AF-A0AAV4U1C4-F1
#
_entry.id   AF-A0AAV4U1C4-F1
#
_cell.length_a   1.000
_cell.length_b   1.000
_cell.length_c   1.000
_cell.angle_alpha   90.00
_cell.angle_beta   90.00
_cell.angle_gamma   90.00
#
_symmetry.space_group_name_H-M   'P 1'
#
loop_
_entity.id
_entity.type
_entity.pdbx_description
1 polymer ?
#
loop_
_entity_poly.entity_id
_entity_poly.type
_entity_poly.pdbx_seq_one_letter_code
_entity_poly.pdbx_strand_id
1 'polypeptide(L)'
;MVKSGTRMLKVDKPKSLKHGGKDKDKNPMREVRIRKLCLNICVGESGDRLTRAAKVLEQLTGQQPVFSKARYTVRSFGIRRNEKIAVHCTVRGPKAEEILEKGLKVREYELKKENFSDTGNFGFGIQEHIDLGIKYDPTIGIYGLDFYVVLGRPGFNVAYRRRRKGVVGSKHRLCKEEAMKWFQQKYDGIILPTKSSK
;
A
#
# COMPACT_ATOMS: atom_id res chain seq x y z
N MET A 1 23.98 -52.57 -53.20
CA MET A 1 23.84 -51.10 -53.29
C MET A 1 22.34 -50.83 -53.31
N VAL A 2 21.68 -50.11 -52.40
CA VAL A 2 22.06 -49.14 -51.37
C VAL A 2 21.08 -49.34 -50.18
N LYS A 3 21.60 -49.43 -48.96
CA LYS A 3 20.84 -49.38 -47.70
C LYS A 3 20.58 -47.91 -47.36
N SER A 4 19.35 -47.53 -47.02
CA SER A 4 19.08 -46.54 -45.96
C SER A 4 17.58 -46.29 -45.80
N GLY A 5 16.94 -47.05 -44.90
CA GLY A 5 15.69 -46.62 -44.28
C GLY A 5 15.98 -45.47 -43.31
N THR A 6 15.63 -44.25 -43.69
CA THR A 6 15.72 -43.09 -42.80
C THR A 6 14.54 -43.12 -41.84
N ARG A 7 14.72 -43.76 -40.67
CA ARG A 7 13.85 -43.57 -39.52
C ARG A 7 13.84 -42.08 -39.18
N MET A 8 12.69 -41.43 -39.31
CA MET A 8 12.42 -40.13 -38.71
C MET A 8 12.68 -40.24 -37.20
N LEU A 9 13.80 -39.69 -36.75
CA LEU A 9 14.05 -39.47 -35.33
C LEU A 9 13.01 -38.47 -34.84
N LYS A 10 12.05 -38.95 -34.03
CA LYS A 10 11.25 -38.08 -33.18
C LYS A 10 12.24 -37.26 -32.36
N VAL A 11 12.33 -35.97 -32.64
CA VAL A 11 13.05 -35.02 -31.80
C VAL A 11 12.28 -34.98 -30.49
N ASP A 12 12.77 -35.74 -29.51
CA ASP A 12 12.29 -35.67 -28.14
C ASP A 12 12.40 -34.21 -27.69
N LYS A 13 11.25 -33.55 -27.52
CA LYS A 13 11.16 -32.23 -26.91
C LYS A 13 12.01 -32.26 -25.64
N PRO A 14 12.90 -31.28 -25.41
CA PRO A 14 13.73 -31.29 -24.22
C PRO A 14 12.82 -31.33 -22.99
N LYS A 15 12.89 -32.45 -22.26
CA LYS A 15 12.23 -32.62 -20.96
C LYS A 15 12.58 -31.40 -20.13
N SER A 16 11.56 -30.60 -19.80
CA SER A 16 11.70 -29.47 -18.89
C SER A 16 12.40 -29.97 -17.64
N LEU A 17 13.66 -29.56 -17.45
CA LEU A 17 14.42 -29.82 -16.24
C LEU A 17 13.64 -29.21 -15.08
N LYS A 18 12.84 -30.04 -14.41
CA LYS A 18 12.28 -29.75 -13.10
C LYS A 18 13.46 -29.67 -12.14
N HIS A 19 14.12 -28.51 -12.12
CA HIS A 19 15.08 -28.17 -11.08
C HIS A 19 14.30 -28.19 -9.77
N GLY A 20 14.66 -29.15 -8.92
CA GLY A 20 14.05 -29.41 -7.62
C GLY A 20 13.74 -28.11 -6.87
N GLY A 21 12.46 -27.77 -6.80
CA GLY A 21 11.97 -26.67 -6.01
C GLY A 21 12.04 -27.08 -4.54
N LYS A 22 13.14 -26.78 -3.86
CA LYS A 22 13.06 -26.58 -2.40
C LYS A 22 11.97 -25.53 -2.19
N ASP A 23 10.94 -25.83 -1.39
CA ASP A 23 9.81 -24.96 -1.07
C ASP A 23 10.26 -23.52 -0.80
N LYS A 24 10.27 -22.67 -1.83
CA LYS A 24 10.74 -21.28 -1.73
C LYS A 24 9.79 -20.44 -0.88
N ASP A 25 8.58 -20.94 -0.67
CA ASP A 25 7.54 -20.36 0.16
C ASP A 25 7.80 -20.53 1.66
N LYS A 26 8.70 -21.44 2.06
CA LYS A 26 9.10 -21.62 3.47
C LYS A 26 10.23 -20.69 3.93
N ASN A 27 10.71 -19.77 3.08
CA ASN A 27 11.80 -18.87 3.49
C ASN A 27 11.25 -17.72 4.36
N PRO A 28 11.66 -17.59 5.64
CA PRO A 28 11.19 -16.52 6.52
C PRO A 28 11.44 -15.11 5.96
N MET A 29 12.51 -14.92 5.18
CA MET A 29 12.86 -13.64 4.58
C MET A 29 11.94 -13.22 3.42
N ARG A 30 10.97 -14.06 3.04
CA ARG A 30 9.96 -13.77 2.02
C ARG A 30 8.59 -13.41 2.61
N GLU A 31 8.47 -13.45 3.93
CA GLU A 31 7.25 -13.03 4.62
C GLU A 31 6.93 -11.56 4.32
N VAL A 32 5.66 -11.30 4.05
CA VAL A 32 5.15 -9.96 3.74
C VAL A 32 4.81 -9.26 5.05
N ARG A 33 5.32 -8.04 5.21
CA ARG A 33 5.05 -7.18 6.36
C ARG A 33 4.64 -5.78 5.95
N ILE A 34 3.97 -5.08 6.86
CA ILE A 34 3.68 -3.66 6.70
C ILE A 34 4.99 -2.89 6.89
N ARG A 35 5.41 -2.16 5.87
CA ARG A 35 6.64 -1.36 5.92
C ARG A 35 6.38 0.04 6.47
N LYS A 36 5.26 0.64 6.06
CA LYS A 36 4.79 1.94 6.55
C LYS A 36 3.31 2.08 6.25
N LEU A 37 2.63 2.81 7.12
CA LEU A 37 1.31 3.35 6.89
C LEU A 37 1.46 4.87 6.65
N CYS A 38 0.97 5.34 5.51
CA CYS A 38 0.90 6.76 5.21
C CYS A 38 -0.55 7.22 5.40
N LEU A 39 -0.73 8.22 6.24
CA LEU A 39 -2.01 8.86 6.54
C LEU A 39 -1.99 10.24 5.89
N ASN A 40 -3.04 10.58 5.16
CA ASN A 40 -3.13 11.83 4.42
C ASN A 40 -4.50 12.48 4.60
N ILE A 41 -4.51 13.76 4.97
CA ILE A 41 -5.70 14.61 4.96
C ILE A 41 -5.44 15.74 3.95
N CYS A 42 -6.23 15.77 2.89
CA CYS A 42 -6.22 16.87 1.93
C CYS A 42 -7.45 17.75 2.17
N VAL A 43 -7.23 18.97 2.63
CA VAL A 43 -8.33 19.91 2.94
C VAL A 43 -8.65 20.78 1.72
N GLY A 44 -7.66 21.06 0.87
CA GLY A 44 -7.85 21.87 -0.34
C GLY A 44 -7.64 23.38 -0.13
N GLU A 45 -7.45 23.82 1.11
CA GLU A 45 -7.27 25.22 1.48
C GLU A 45 -6.19 25.38 2.56
N SER A 46 -5.63 26.58 2.65
CA SER A 46 -4.75 26.98 3.76
C SER A 46 -5.56 27.56 4.92
N GLY A 47 -4.88 27.88 6.03
CA GLY A 47 -5.50 28.51 7.20
C GLY A 47 -5.84 27.54 8.33
N ASP A 48 -6.83 27.92 9.14
CA ASP A 48 -7.14 27.26 10.42
C ASP A 48 -7.66 25.84 10.27
N ARG A 49 -8.37 25.55 9.17
CA ARG A 49 -8.88 24.21 8.92
C ARG A 49 -7.74 23.20 8.74
N LEU A 50 -6.66 23.61 8.09
CA LEU A 50 -5.47 22.78 7.91
C LEU A 50 -4.70 22.59 9.22
N THR A 51 -4.64 23.60 10.09
CA THR A 51 -3.98 23.46 11.40
C THR A 51 -4.78 22.57 12.34
N ARG A 52 -6.11 22.60 12.29
CA ARG A 52 -7.00 21.67 13.00
C ARG A 52 -6.84 20.23 12.50
N ALA A 53 -6.81 20.02 11.19
CA ALA A 53 -6.54 18.71 10.61
C ALA A 53 -5.17 18.13 11.04
N ALA A 54 -4.16 18.99 11.20
CA ALA A 54 -2.86 18.57 11.73
C ALA A 54 -2.96 18.07 13.18
N LYS A 55 -3.74 18.74 14.04
CA LYS A 55 -3.99 18.28 15.42
C LYS A 55 -4.68 16.92 15.46
N VAL A 56 -5.63 16.66 14.56
CA VAL A 56 -6.29 15.34 14.46
C VAL A 56 -5.29 14.24 14.12
N LEU A 57 -4.42 14.47 13.13
CA LEU A 57 -3.38 13.49 12.79
C LEU A 57 -2.37 13.29 13.91
N GLU A 58 -2.04 14.36 14.65
CA GLU A 58 -1.16 14.29 15.80
C GLU A 58 -1.78 13.47 16.93
N GLN A 59 -3.07 13.67 17.23
CA GLN A 59 -3.82 12.86 18.20
C GLN A 59 -3.91 11.39 17.79
N LEU A 60 -4.14 11.11 16.50
CA LEU A 60 -4.24 9.74 15.99
C LEU A 60 -2.89 9.01 16.01
N THR A 61 -1.80 9.69 15.65
CA THR A 61 -0.50 9.05 15.40
C THR A 61 0.52 9.23 16.53
N GLY A 62 0.32 10.23 17.40
CA GLY A 62 1.28 10.68 18.41
C GLY A 62 2.58 11.22 17.80
N GLN A 63 2.55 11.70 16.56
CA GLN A 63 3.70 12.23 15.84
C GLN A 63 3.37 13.58 15.23
N GLN A 64 4.37 14.46 15.15
CA GLN A 64 4.23 15.74 14.49
C GLN A 64 4.04 15.54 12.97
N PRO A 65 2.90 15.94 12.39
CA PRO A 65 2.64 15.72 10.98
C PRO A 65 3.33 16.76 10.09
N VAL A 66 3.51 16.42 8.81
CA VAL A 66 4.19 17.28 7.83
C VAL A 66 3.18 17.93 6.89
N PHE A 67 3.30 19.24 6.72
CA PHE A 67 2.47 20.01 5.79
C PHE A 67 3.00 19.88 4.34
N SER A 68 2.10 19.51 3.44
CA SER A 68 2.34 19.42 2.00
C SER A 68 1.95 20.72 1.30
N LYS A 69 2.81 21.16 0.37
CA LYS A 69 2.62 22.38 -0.42
C LYS A 69 2.06 22.09 -1.81
N ALA A 70 1.29 23.03 -2.36
CA ALA A 70 0.83 23.01 -3.73
C ALA A 70 2.01 23.06 -4.71
N ARG A 71 2.00 22.19 -5.72
CA ARG A 71 2.99 22.24 -6.81
C ARG A 71 2.64 23.30 -7.85
N TYR A 72 1.35 23.51 -8.10
CA TYR A 72 0.83 24.39 -9.14
C TYR A 72 -0.30 25.27 -8.59
N THR A 73 -0.54 26.38 -9.28
CA THR A 73 -1.71 27.23 -9.05
C THR A 73 -2.85 26.70 -9.91
N VAL A 74 -4.00 26.38 -9.31
CA VAL A 74 -5.17 25.85 -10.02
C VAL A 74 -6.40 26.63 -9.57
N ARG A 75 -6.92 27.49 -10.46
CA ARG A 75 -8.01 28.42 -10.14
C ARG A 75 -9.33 27.72 -9.80
N SER A 76 -9.62 26.58 -10.43
CA SER A 76 -10.84 25.80 -10.15
C SER A 76 -10.91 25.26 -8.72
N PHE A 77 -9.75 24.97 -8.11
CA PHE A 77 -9.65 24.52 -6.72
C PHE A 77 -9.34 25.65 -5.74
N GLY A 78 -9.14 26.88 -6.22
CA GLY A 78 -8.78 28.03 -5.37
C GLY A 78 -7.35 28.00 -4.81
N ILE A 79 -6.49 27.10 -5.28
CA ILE A 79 -5.15 26.88 -4.70
C ILE A 79 -4.05 27.68 -5.42
N ARG A 80 -3.09 28.22 -4.64
CA ARG A 80 -1.90 28.91 -5.16
C ARG A 80 -0.64 28.07 -4.99
N ARG A 81 0.34 28.26 -5.89
CA ARG A 81 1.64 27.58 -5.80
C ARG A 81 2.31 27.83 -4.45
N ASN A 82 2.90 26.77 -3.88
CA ASN A 82 3.57 26.75 -2.57
C ASN A 82 2.67 26.97 -1.34
N GLU A 83 1.36 27.12 -1.54
CA GLU A 83 0.40 27.17 -0.45
C GLU A 83 0.31 25.81 0.26
N LYS A 84 0.14 25.80 1.59
CA LYS A 84 -0.04 24.55 2.34
C LYS A 84 -1.49 24.09 2.16
N ILE A 85 -1.69 22.87 1.68
CA ILE A 85 -3.02 22.35 1.28
C ILE A 85 -3.39 21.06 2.01
N ALA A 86 -2.39 20.25 2.31
CA ALA A 86 -2.59 18.93 2.88
C ALA A 86 -1.62 18.70 4.02
N VAL A 87 -1.96 17.76 4.87
CA VAL A 87 -1.14 17.32 5.99
C VAL A 87 -1.07 15.80 5.96
N HIS A 88 0.13 15.26 6.15
CA HIS A 88 0.34 13.83 6.11
C HIS A 88 1.29 13.39 7.22
N CYS A 89 1.11 12.15 7.65
CA CYS A 89 1.96 11.49 8.64
C CYS A 89 2.33 10.09 8.13
N THR A 90 3.55 9.64 8.43
CA THR A 90 3.99 8.28 8.09
C THR A 90 4.32 7.52 9.36
N VAL A 91 3.49 6.54 9.69
CA VAL A 91 3.66 5.69 10.86
C VAL A 91 4.32 4.37 10.44
N ARG A 92 5.16 3.82 11.31
CA ARG A 92 5.86 2.54 11.11
C ARG A 92 5.86 1.74 12.41
N GLY A 93 6.10 0.44 12.30
CA GLY A 93 6.19 -0.46 13.46
C GLY A 93 4.81 -0.78 14.05
N PRO A 94 4.72 -1.11 15.36
CA PRO A 94 3.50 -1.62 15.97
C PRO A 94 2.35 -0.61 15.92
N LYS A 95 2.63 0.68 16.13
CA LYS A 95 1.64 1.77 16.00
C LYS A 95 0.95 1.79 14.63
N ALA A 96 1.65 1.41 13.56
CA ALA A 96 1.06 1.37 12.23
C ALA A 96 0.05 0.22 12.09
N GLU A 97 0.29 -0.91 12.75
CA GLU A 97 -0.62 -2.05 12.74
C GLU A 97 -1.89 -1.75 13.54
N GLU A 98 -1.74 -1.14 14.72
CA GLU A 98 -2.88 -0.70 15.57
C GLU A 98 -3.79 0.29 14.84
N ILE A 99 -3.21 1.32 14.20
CA ILE A 99 -3.99 2.34 13.48
C ILE A 99 -4.63 1.74 12.22
N LEU A 100 -3.94 0.82 11.54
CA LEU A 100 -4.50 0.14 10.38
C LEU A 100 -5.69 -0.75 10.78
N GLU A 101 -5.59 -1.50 11.87
CA GLU A 101 -6.66 -2.35 12.37
C GLU A 101 -7.90 -1.52 12.72
N LYS A 102 -7.73 -0.38 13.41
CA LYS A 102 -8.82 0.58 13.66
C LYS A 102 -9.46 1.06 12.36
N GLY A 103 -8.66 1.41 11.35
CA GLY A 103 -9.17 1.86 10.05
C GLY A 103 -9.89 0.77 9.25
N LEU A 104 -9.40 -0.47 9.29
CA LEU A 104 -10.03 -1.60 8.62
C LEU A 104 -11.35 -1.99 9.29
N LYS A 105 -11.45 -1.85 10.61
CA LYS A 105 -12.71 -2.08 11.34
C LYS A 105 -13.84 -1.15 10.87
N VAL A 106 -13.54 0.11 10.57
CA VAL A 106 -14.52 1.07 10.00
C VAL A 106 -15.02 0.63 8.63
N ARG A 107 -14.19 -0.09 7.87
CA ARG A 107 -14.53 -0.65 6.57
C ARG A 107 -15.00 -2.11 6.64
N GLU A 108 -15.27 -2.62 7.85
CA GLU A 108 -15.70 -4.01 8.08
C GLU A 108 -14.76 -5.05 7.45
N TYR A 109 -13.46 -4.72 7.32
CA TYR A 109 -12.45 -5.51 6.63
C TYR A 109 -12.76 -5.80 5.15
N GLU A 110 -13.66 -5.03 4.54
CA GLU A 110 -13.99 -5.14 3.12
C GLU A 110 -13.17 -4.15 2.29
N LEU A 111 -12.49 -4.66 1.27
CA LEU A 111 -11.78 -3.84 0.28
C LEU A 111 -12.11 -4.29 -1.14
N LYS A 112 -12.18 -3.35 -2.08
CA LYS A 112 -12.36 -3.69 -3.49
C LYS A 112 -11.03 -4.13 -4.09
N LYS A 113 -11.09 -5.00 -5.10
CA LYS A 113 -9.89 -5.38 -5.89
C LYS A 113 -9.16 -4.18 -6.53
N GLU A 114 -9.86 -3.08 -6.81
CA GLU A 114 -9.28 -1.83 -7.33
C GLU A 114 -8.40 -1.08 -6.32
N ASN A 115 -8.65 -1.24 -5.02
CA ASN A 115 -7.86 -0.60 -3.97
C ASN A 115 -6.41 -1.10 -3.90
N PHE A 116 -6.14 -2.28 -4.49
CA PHE A 116 -4.81 -2.87 -4.55
C PHE A 116 -4.08 -2.42 -5.82
N SER A 117 -2.90 -1.84 -5.64
CA SER A 117 -1.97 -1.46 -6.70
C SER A 117 -1.22 -2.68 -7.27
N ASP A 118 -0.72 -2.54 -8.49
CA ASP A 118 0.11 -3.56 -9.14
C ASP A 118 1.40 -3.86 -8.37
N THR A 119 1.90 -2.86 -7.65
CA THR A 119 3.09 -2.96 -6.79
C THR A 119 2.85 -3.68 -5.46
N GLY A 120 1.63 -4.18 -5.22
CA GLY A 120 1.27 -4.89 -3.98
C GLY A 120 1.01 -4.00 -2.77
N ASN A 121 0.86 -2.69 -2.98
CA ASN A 121 0.39 -1.75 -1.96
C ASN A 121 -1.12 -1.59 -2.07
N PHE A 122 -1.78 -1.15 -1.00
CA PHE A 122 -3.22 -0.87 -1.04
C PHE A 122 -3.56 0.36 -0.20
N GLY A 123 -4.74 0.93 -0.47
CA GLY A 123 -5.22 2.07 0.30
C GLY A 123 -6.73 2.21 0.23
N PHE A 124 -7.27 2.91 1.22
CA PHE A 124 -8.69 3.18 1.36
C PHE A 124 -8.88 4.53 2.05
N GLY A 125 -10.00 5.19 1.76
CA GLY A 125 -10.40 6.42 2.44
C GLY A 125 -11.45 6.13 3.51
N ILE A 126 -11.46 6.93 4.56
CA ILE A 126 -12.53 7.01 5.56
C ILE A 126 -13.10 8.44 5.51
N GLN A 127 -14.42 8.58 5.57
CA GLN A 127 -15.07 9.90 5.51
C GLN A 127 -14.98 10.65 6.85
N GLU A 128 -15.04 9.92 7.96
CA GLU A 128 -15.03 10.50 9.30
C GLU A 128 -13.92 9.88 10.16
N HIS A 129 -13.02 10.69 10.72
CA HIS A 129 -11.99 10.21 11.64
C HIS A 129 -12.53 9.84 13.03
N ILE A 130 -13.79 10.17 13.35
CA ILE A 130 -14.42 9.85 14.64
C ILE A 130 -14.56 8.33 14.80
N ASP A 131 -14.85 7.62 13.71
CA ASP A 131 -14.98 6.16 13.66
C ASP A 131 -13.69 5.43 14.06
N LEU A 132 -12.54 6.13 14.07
CA LEU A 132 -11.26 5.61 14.53
C LEU A 132 -11.12 5.63 16.07
N GLY A 133 -12.15 6.08 16.80
CA GLY A 133 -12.20 6.12 18.25
C GLY A 133 -11.68 7.43 18.87
N ILE A 134 -11.62 8.51 18.09
CA ILE A 134 -11.26 9.85 18.60
C ILE A 134 -12.55 10.54 19.07
N LYS A 135 -12.52 11.11 20.29
CA LYS A 135 -13.66 11.88 20.81
C LYS A 135 -13.92 13.10 19.92
N TYR A 136 -15.18 13.32 19.56
CA TYR A 136 -15.58 14.49 18.79
C TYR A 136 -15.28 15.79 19.55
N ASP A 137 -14.62 16.71 18.85
CA ASP A 137 -14.41 18.09 19.29
C ASP A 137 -15.02 19.05 18.26
N PRO A 138 -16.06 19.82 18.64
CA PRO A 138 -16.73 20.75 17.73
C PRO A 138 -15.81 21.88 17.23
N THR A 139 -14.72 22.18 17.95
CA THR A 139 -13.75 23.18 17.50
C THR A 139 -12.90 22.69 16.33
N ILE A 140 -12.63 21.39 16.26
CA ILE A 140 -11.81 20.77 15.22
C ILE A 140 -12.64 20.51 13.97
N GLY A 141 -13.85 19.97 14.15
CA GLY A 141 -14.73 19.54 13.06
C GLY A 141 -14.42 18.14 12.55
N ILE A 142 -15.18 17.67 11.55
CA ILE A 142 -15.05 16.33 10.96
C ILE A 142 -14.15 16.39 9.72
N TYR A 143 -13.24 15.42 9.60
CA TYR A 143 -12.32 15.29 8.49
C TYR A 143 -12.31 13.85 7.97
N GLY A 144 -12.26 13.73 6.64
CA GLY A 144 -11.91 12.50 5.96
C GLY A 144 -10.41 12.26 5.98
N LEU A 145 -10.04 10.98 5.92
CA LEU A 145 -8.67 10.52 6.04
C LEU A 145 -8.39 9.41 5.02
N ASP A 146 -7.27 9.53 4.31
CA ASP A 146 -6.79 8.50 3.41
C ASP A 146 -5.70 7.66 4.07
N PHE A 147 -5.89 6.34 4.01
CA PHE A 147 -4.93 5.34 4.45
C PHE A 147 -4.24 4.75 3.23
N TYR A 148 -2.91 4.79 3.21
CA TYR A 148 -2.11 4.14 2.20
C TYR A 148 -1.07 3.22 2.85
N VAL A 149 -1.26 1.92 2.68
CA VAL A 149 -0.43 0.86 3.26
C VAL A 149 0.61 0.44 2.25
N VAL A 150 1.88 0.53 2.66
CA VAL A 150 3.00 0.03 1.87
C VAL A 150 3.46 -1.29 2.44
N LEU A 151 3.25 -2.35 1.66
CA LEU A 151 3.74 -3.69 1.98
C LEU A 151 5.18 -3.85 1.49
N GLY A 152 5.90 -4.78 2.11
CA GLY A 152 7.26 -5.12 1.69
C GLY A 152 7.78 -6.36 2.37
N ARG A 153 8.80 -6.96 1.78
CA ARG A 153 9.56 -8.06 2.39
C ARG A 153 10.84 -7.53 3.07
N PRO A 154 11.41 -8.26 4.03
CA PRO A 154 12.77 -8.01 4.49
C PRO A 154 13.76 -8.07 3.34
N GLY A 155 14.54 -7.00 3.11
CA GLY A 155 15.50 -6.90 1.99
C GLY A 155 15.27 -5.73 1.03
N PHE A 156 14.10 -5.08 1.10
CA PHE A 156 13.81 -3.90 0.28
C PHE A 156 14.76 -2.71 0.52
N ASN A 157 15.50 -2.69 1.64
CA ASN A 157 16.44 -1.62 1.95
C ASN A 157 17.60 -1.50 0.95
N VAL A 158 17.88 -2.54 0.15
CA VAL A 158 18.90 -2.50 -0.91
C VAL A 158 18.67 -1.36 -1.90
N ALA A 159 17.40 -0.99 -2.15
CA ALA A 159 17.04 0.12 -3.03
C ALA A 159 17.13 1.51 -2.37
N TYR A 160 17.19 1.58 -1.03
CA TYR A 160 17.14 2.85 -0.29
C TYR A 160 18.45 3.21 0.40
N ARG A 161 19.33 2.23 0.67
CA ARG A 161 20.61 2.45 1.31
C ARG A 161 21.54 3.35 0.47
N ARG A 162 22.31 4.21 1.15
CA ARG A 162 23.28 5.12 0.51
C ARG A 162 24.46 4.37 -0.11
N ARG A 163 25.05 3.42 0.63
CA ARG A 163 26.21 2.64 0.16
C ARG A 163 25.76 1.40 -0.60
N ARG A 164 26.39 1.12 -1.75
CA ARG A 164 26.13 -0.07 -2.59
C ARG A 164 24.64 -0.24 -2.90
N LYS A 165 24.00 0.83 -3.36
CA LYS A 165 22.59 0.79 -3.79
C LYS A 165 22.43 -0.23 -4.93
N GLY A 166 21.39 -1.04 -4.86
CA GLY A 166 21.05 -2.03 -5.89
C GLY A 166 19.57 -1.98 -6.23
N VAL A 167 19.14 -2.87 -7.12
CA VAL A 167 17.74 -3.00 -7.53
C VAL A 167 17.12 -4.22 -6.85
N VAL A 168 15.88 -4.09 -6.40
CA VAL A 168 15.11 -5.23 -5.90
C VAL A 168 14.70 -6.11 -7.09
N GLY A 169 15.16 -7.36 -7.09
CA GLY A 169 14.84 -8.33 -8.12
C GLY A 169 13.35 -8.62 -8.21
N SER A 170 12.85 -8.92 -9.42
CA SER A 170 11.41 -9.14 -9.69
C SER A 170 10.77 -10.16 -8.74
N LYS A 171 11.45 -11.28 -8.49
CA LYS A 171 11.00 -12.35 -7.58
C LYS A 171 10.86 -11.93 -6.11
N HIS A 172 11.44 -10.80 -5.71
CA HIS A 172 11.34 -10.27 -4.35
C HIS A 172 10.34 -9.11 -4.25
N ARG A 173 9.94 -8.51 -5.38
CA ARG A 173 8.85 -7.53 -5.41
C ARG A 173 7.53 -8.22 -5.06
N LEU A 174 6.59 -7.43 -4.56
CA LEU A 174 5.23 -7.91 -4.34
C LEU A 174 4.40 -7.67 -5.59
N CYS A 175 3.49 -8.61 -5.86
CA CYS A 175 2.44 -8.46 -6.85
C CYS A 175 1.11 -8.13 -6.17
N LYS A 176 0.16 -7.58 -6.94
CA LYS A 176 -1.22 -7.33 -6.50
C LYS A 176 -1.88 -8.55 -5.86
N GLU A 177 -1.73 -9.71 -6.48
CA GLU A 177 -2.31 -10.99 -6.00
C GLU A 177 -1.72 -11.45 -4.67
N GLU A 178 -0.41 -11.27 -4.47
CA GLU A 178 0.24 -11.61 -3.21
C GLU A 178 -0.26 -10.70 -2.07
N ALA A 179 -0.48 -9.41 -2.35
CA ALA A 179 -1.03 -8.47 -1.39
C ALA A 179 -2.48 -8.79 -1.01
N MET A 180 -3.30 -9.20 -1.99
CA MET A 180 -4.68 -9.65 -1.76
C MET A 180 -4.72 -10.89 -0.87
N LYS A 181 -3.89 -11.90 -1.16
CA LYS A 181 -3.76 -13.10 -0.32
C LYS A 181 -3.29 -12.76 1.09
N TRP A 182 -2.31 -11.87 1.22
CA TRP A 182 -1.82 -11.43 2.52
C TRP A 182 -2.90 -10.73 3.34
N PHE A 183 -3.73 -9.90 2.71
CA PHE A 183 -4.83 -9.21 3.37
C PHE A 183 -5.89 -10.20 3.87
N GLN A 184 -6.26 -11.18 3.04
CA GLN A 184 -7.16 -12.28 3.42
C GLN A 184 -6.59 -13.13 4.57
N GLN A 185 -5.29 -13.44 4.55
CA GLN A 185 -4.67 -14.30 5.57
C GLN A 185 -4.44 -13.59 6.91
N LYS A 186 -4.09 -12.30 6.91
CA LYS A 186 -3.74 -11.57 8.15
C LYS A 186 -4.94 -10.96 8.85
N TYR A 187 -5.95 -10.50 8.10
CA TYR A 187 -7.08 -9.74 8.62
C TYR A 187 -8.43 -10.38 8.30
N ASP A 188 -8.45 -11.62 7.77
CA ASP A 188 -9.67 -12.31 7.30
C ASP A 188 -10.53 -11.46 6.35
N GLY A 189 -9.86 -10.57 5.61
CA GLY A 189 -10.53 -9.51 4.88
C GLY A 189 -11.25 -9.98 3.61
N ILE A 190 -12.42 -9.40 3.36
CA ILE A 190 -13.24 -9.73 2.19
C ILE A 190 -12.84 -8.85 1.02
N ILE A 191 -12.54 -9.48 -0.13
CA ILE A 191 -12.19 -8.74 -1.35
C ILE A 191 -13.38 -8.73 -2.29
N LEU A 192 -13.99 -7.55 -2.43
CA LEU A 192 -15.11 -7.35 -3.34
C LEU A 192 -14.63 -7.33 -4.80
N PRO A 193 -15.34 -8.02 -5.71
CA PRO A 193 -15.04 -7.96 -7.12
C PRO A 193 -15.27 -6.54 -7.66
N THR A 194 -14.49 -6.17 -8.67
CA THR A 194 -14.72 -4.92 -9.40
C THR A 194 -16.10 -5.00 -10.04
N LYS A 195 -16.99 -4.06 -9.72
CA LYS A 195 -18.25 -3.90 -10.46
C LYS A 195 -17.85 -3.54 -11.88
N SER A 196 -18.09 -4.43 -12.84
CA SER A 196 -17.94 -4.10 -14.25
C SER A 196 -18.92 -2.97 -14.56
N SER A 197 -18.43 -1.74 -14.69
CA SER A 197 -19.27 -0.63 -15.14
C SER A 197 -19.70 -0.96 -16.57
N LYS A 198 -21.00 -1.18 -16.77
CA LYS A 198 -21.65 -0.93 -18.06
C LYS A 198 -21.51 0.54 -18.41
#